data_AF-A0A072P9S8-F1
#
_entry.id   AF-A0A072P9S8-F1
#
_cell.length_a   1.000
_cell.length_b   1.000
_cell.length_c   1.000
_cell.angle_alpha   90.00
_cell.angle_beta   90.00
_cell.angle_gamma   90.00
#
_symmetry.space_group_name_H-M   'P 1'
#
loop_
_entity.id
_entity.type
_entity.pdbx_description
1 polymer ?
#
loop_
_entity_poly.entity_id
_entity_poly.type
_entity_poly.pdbx_seq_one_letter_code
_entity_poly.pdbx_strand_id
1 'polypeptide(L)'
;MGPLNILRGSYAALGDSYAAGAGAGSPIVFSCGRFSEAYPVQIAHSKHLNISDANIHYLACGGSDSRSVLIHQVPFIEKSDVITMTVGGNEVHFFSVLNACVYQWLPISSCEKELAESRALIESRSLIRKIDAVISESVKRKRSDALLLVTGYARFFNERTDLCDHVTFSRTRPLDYLTKDKRRALNQLVSLLNDVVRASADIHGAKYVDIDGIYEGHRFCEEGVHEPDIGRDDTWFFNLPAAGFQTDKQNEGLKLPIVIEADSDSQQRFIIRKLQWSTSDDDEIDGTLGFPDLETARTFHPTKFGHVAIADAIVQEIMQGK
;
A
#
# COMPACT_ATOMS: atom_id res chain seq x y z
N MET A 1 -4.32 -19.92 -34.35
CA MET A 1 -3.82 -19.35 -33.08
C MET A 1 -2.31 -19.52 -33.10
N GLY A 2 -1.55 -18.43 -33.21
CA GLY A 2 -0.07 -18.50 -33.12
C GLY A 2 0.37 -18.93 -31.73
N PRO A 3 1.63 -19.36 -31.54
CA PRO A 3 2.13 -19.70 -30.21
C PRO A 3 2.00 -18.48 -29.29
N LEU A 4 1.43 -18.69 -28.11
CA LEU A 4 1.43 -17.68 -27.05
C LEU A 4 2.92 -17.35 -26.78
N ASN A 5 3.34 -16.10 -26.99
CA ASN A 5 4.69 -15.66 -26.67
C ASN A 5 4.84 -15.64 -25.15
N ILE A 6 5.20 -16.80 -24.59
CA ILE A 6 5.40 -16.98 -23.16
C ILE A 6 6.76 -16.42 -22.78
N LEU A 7 6.77 -15.43 -21.88
CA LEU A 7 7.99 -14.83 -21.39
C LEU A 7 8.64 -15.72 -20.33
N ARG A 8 9.79 -16.30 -20.66
CA ARG A 8 10.65 -16.98 -19.68
C ARG A 8 11.63 -15.97 -19.11
N GLY A 9 11.77 -15.96 -17.79
CA GLY A 9 12.73 -15.08 -17.12
C GLY A 9 12.67 -15.18 -15.60
N SER A 10 13.33 -14.22 -14.98
CA SER A 10 13.35 -13.97 -13.53
C SER A 10 12.63 -12.68 -13.20
N TYR A 11 12.03 -12.63 -12.01
CA TYR A 11 11.20 -11.52 -11.58
C TYR A 11 11.57 -11.09 -10.17
N ALA A 12 11.75 -9.79 -9.96
CA ALA A 12 11.88 -9.22 -8.62
C ALA A 12 10.74 -8.25 -8.31
N ALA A 13 10.18 -8.38 -7.12
CA ALA A 13 9.15 -7.49 -6.61
C ALA A 13 9.68 -6.74 -5.40
N LEU A 14 9.87 -5.44 -5.54
CA LEU A 14 10.29 -4.52 -4.49
C LEU A 14 9.10 -3.70 -4.01
N GLY A 15 9.27 -3.09 -2.85
CA GLY A 15 8.39 -2.05 -2.37
C GLY A 15 7.96 -2.23 -0.94
N ASP A 16 6.87 -1.56 -0.62
CA ASP A 16 6.25 -1.52 0.68
C ASP A 16 5.11 -2.55 0.85
N SER A 17 4.18 -2.28 1.76
CA SER A 17 3.04 -3.14 2.06
C SER A 17 2.03 -3.28 0.92
N TYR A 18 1.96 -2.32 -0.02
CA TYR A 18 1.13 -2.45 -1.22
C TYR A 18 1.70 -3.52 -2.15
N ALA A 19 3.02 -3.61 -2.28
CA ALA A 19 3.67 -4.68 -3.03
C ALA A 19 3.73 -6.00 -2.27
N ALA A 20 3.87 -5.96 -0.94
CA ALA A 20 3.79 -7.13 -0.09
C ALA A 20 2.35 -7.73 -0.03
N GLY A 21 1.34 -6.93 -0.37
CA GLY A 21 -0.06 -7.34 -0.37
C GLY A 21 -0.59 -7.68 1.01
N ALA A 22 -0.28 -6.81 1.98
CA ALA A 22 -0.70 -6.98 3.36
C ALA A 22 -2.21 -7.31 3.46
N GLY A 23 -2.53 -8.50 3.96
CA GLY A 23 -3.91 -8.98 4.16
C GLY A 23 -4.53 -9.73 2.97
N ALA A 24 -3.89 -9.78 1.80
CA ALA A 24 -4.43 -10.43 0.61
C ALA A 24 -4.14 -11.94 0.58
N GLY A 25 -5.06 -12.75 1.12
CA GLY A 25 -4.94 -14.21 1.14
C GLY A 25 -4.26 -14.72 2.41
N SER A 26 -3.35 -15.69 2.28
CA SER A 26 -2.61 -16.26 3.42
C SER A 26 -1.22 -15.64 3.56
N PRO A 27 -0.71 -15.42 4.78
CA PRO A 27 0.63 -14.89 4.97
C PRO A 27 1.70 -15.90 4.48
N ILE A 28 2.68 -15.41 3.73
CA ILE A 28 3.89 -16.15 3.30
C ILE A 28 5.06 -15.77 4.20
N VAL A 29 5.35 -14.47 4.31
CA VAL A 29 6.38 -13.93 5.21
C VAL A 29 5.72 -12.90 6.11
N PHE A 30 5.26 -13.37 7.26
CA PHE A 30 4.44 -12.55 8.16
C PHE A 30 5.17 -11.30 8.65
N SER A 31 6.48 -11.34 8.89
CA SER A 31 7.28 -10.18 9.33
C SER A 31 7.46 -9.08 8.26
N CYS A 32 7.23 -9.40 6.98
CA CYS A 32 7.25 -8.44 5.88
C CYS A 32 5.87 -8.20 5.26
N GLY A 33 4.83 -8.91 5.70
CA GLY A 33 3.48 -8.71 5.21
C GLY A 33 3.33 -9.15 3.78
N ARG A 34 4.11 -10.17 3.39
CA ARG A 34 4.00 -10.81 2.08
C ARG A 34 2.89 -11.83 2.14
N PHE A 35 1.86 -11.66 1.33
CA PHE A 35 0.73 -12.59 1.28
C PHE A 35 0.60 -13.28 -0.09
N SER A 36 -0.11 -14.40 -0.09
CA SER A 36 -0.22 -15.33 -1.22
C SER A 36 -1.04 -14.82 -2.39
N GLU A 37 -1.86 -13.77 -2.22
CA GLU A 37 -2.68 -13.21 -3.30
C GLU A 37 -2.21 -11.83 -3.74
N ALA A 38 -1.04 -11.39 -3.28
CA ALA A 38 -0.44 -10.12 -3.66
C ALA A 38 -0.09 -10.08 -5.16
N TYR A 39 -0.10 -8.88 -5.75
CA TYR A 39 0.12 -8.71 -7.20
C TYR A 39 1.44 -9.35 -7.69
N PRO A 40 2.56 -9.39 -6.93
CA PRO A 40 3.74 -10.11 -7.36
C PRO A 40 3.53 -11.60 -7.56
N VAL A 41 2.74 -12.24 -6.69
CA VAL A 41 2.40 -13.66 -6.81
C VAL A 41 1.52 -13.88 -8.03
N GLN A 42 0.51 -13.01 -8.24
CA GLN A 42 -0.38 -13.06 -9.41
C GLN A 42 0.39 -12.90 -10.73
N ILE A 43 1.34 -11.96 -10.81
CA ILE A 43 2.20 -11.76 -11.99
C ILE A 43 2.99 -13.03 -12.29
N ALA A 44 3.64 -13.60 -11.27
CA ALA A 44 4.49 -14.77 -11.46
C ALA A 44 3.72 -16.00 -11.93
N HIS A 45 2.44 -16.12 -11.56
CA HIS A 45 1.55 -17.21 -11.97
C HIS A 45 0.66 -16.85 -13.18
N SER A 46 0.88 -15.69 -13.80
CA SER A 46 0.16 -15.28 -15.01
C SER A 46 0.43 -16.24 -16.17
N LYS A 47 -0.60 -16.66 -16.91
CA LYS A 47 -0.46 -17.49 -18.12
C LYS A 47 0.40 -16.88 -19.23
N HIS A 48 0.66 -15.57 -19.16
CA HIS A 48 1.47 -14.84 -20.13
C HIS A 48 2.97 -14.88 -19.79
N LEU A 49 3.31 -15.17 -18.52
CA LEU A 49 4.68 -15.25 -18.02
C LEU A 49 4.96 -16.69 -17.55
N ASN A 50 6.07 -17.29 -17.95
CA ASN A 50 6.50 -18.59 -17.45
C ASN A 50 7.75 -18.40 -16.61
N ILE A 51 7.54 -17.76 -15.46
CA ILE A 51 8.53 -17.58 -14.40
C ILE A 51 8.36 -18.74 -13.43
N SER A 52 9.38 -19.59 -13.30
CA SER A 52 9.35 -20.64 -12.27
C SER A 52 9.48 -20.02 -10.88
N ASP A 53 8.89 -20.63 -9.85
CA ASP A 53 8.97 -20.12 -8.46
C ASP A 53 10.41 -19.89 -7.98
N ALA A 54 11.37 -20.71 -8.43
CA ALA A 54 12.79 -20.57 -8.14
C ALA A 54 13.44 -19.27 -8.67
N ASN A 55 12.78 -18.56 -9.59
CA ASN A 55 13.25 -17.34 -10.23
C ASN A 55 12.45 -16.10 -9.77
N ILE A 56 11.64 -16.22 -8.71
CA ILE A 56 10.90 -15.11 -8.12
C ILE A 56 11.66 -14.60 -6.89
N HIS A 57 12.07 -13.34 -6.94
CA HIS A 57 12.62 -12.58 -5.83
C HIS A 57 11.53 -11.69 -5.24
N TYR A 58 10.69 -12.26 -4.38
CA TYR A 58 9.65 -11.49 -3.69
C TYR A 58 10.25 -10.76 -2.48
N LEU A 59 10.72 -9.52 -2.69
CA LEU A 59 11.52 -8.74 -1.74
C LEU A 59 10.73 -7.65 -0.99
N ALA A 60 9.54 -7.28 -1.48
CA ALA A 60 8.70 -6.27 -0.86
C ALA A 60 8.45 -6.56 0.63
N CYS A 61 8.38 -5.49 1.42
CA CYS A 61 8.23 -5.59 2.86
C CYS A 61 7.44 -4.39 3.38
N GLY A 62 6.38 -4.65 4.15
CA GLY A 62 5.59 -3.60 4.78
C GLY A 62 6.46 -2.61 5.54
N GLY A 63 6.04 -1.34 5.58
CA GLY A 63 6.77 -0.28 6.28
C GLY A 63 8.03 0.23 5.58
N SER A 64 8.48 -0.42 4.52
CA SER A 64 9.68 0.01 3.79
C SER A 64 9.47 1.37 3.14
N ASP A 65 10.28 2.35 3.51
CA ASP A 65 10.45 3.59 2.77
C ASP A 65 11.48 3.42 1.64
N SER A 66 11.65 4.41 0.75
CA SER A 66 12.61 4.37 -0.36
C SER A 66 14.03 4.10 0.09
N ARG A 67 14.43 4.59 1.27
CA ARG A 67 15.77 4.31 1.82
C ARG A 67 15.89 2.83 2.19
N SER A 68 14.88 2.26 2.82
CA SER A 68 14.83 0.85 3.20
C SER A 68 14.80 -0.05 1.97
N VAL A 69 14.01 0.28 0.94
CA VAL A 69 14.01 -0.43 -0.35
C VAL A 69 15.40 -0.37 -0.99
N LEU A 70 16.02 0.81 -1.04
CA LEU A 70 17.35 1.02 -1.61
C LEU A 70 18.43 0.16 -0.92
N ILE A 71 18.39 0.06 0.42
CA ILE A 71 19.43 -0.64 1.19
C ILE A 71 19.18 -2.14 1.22
N HIS A 72 17.93 -2.57 1.42
CA HIS A 72 17.61 -3.96 1.78
C HIS A 72 16.96 -4.77 0.65
N GLN A 73 16.50 -4.13 -0.43
CA GLN A 73 15.80 -4.84 -1.52
C GLN A 73 16.56 -4.69 -2.85
N VAL A 74 16.97 -3.47 -3.23
CA VAL A 74 17.68 -3.19 -4.50
C VAL A 74 18.93 -4.06 -4.71
N PRO A 75 19.77 -4.36 -3.71
CA PRO A 75 20.95 -5.21 -3.92
C PRO A 75 20.63 -6.64 -4.41
N PHE A 76 19.39 -7.12 -4.22
CA PHE A 76 18.98 -8.48 -4.53
C PHE A 76 18.19 -8.61 -5.84
N ILE A 77 18.11 -7.55 -6.65
CA ILE A 77 17.41 -7.58 -7.95
C ILE A 77 18.31 -8.08 -9.08
N GLU A 78 19.62 -8.25 -8.81
CA GLU A 78 20.59 -8.69 -9.80
C GLU A 78 20.13 -10.00 -10.45
N LYS A 79 20.20 -10.06 -11.78
CA LYS A 79 19.70 -11.15 -12.64
C LYS A 79 18.19 -11.18 -12.90
N SER A 80 17.39 -10.20 -12.48
CA SER A 80 15.96 -10.11 -12.82
C SER A 80 15.74 -9.55 -14.23
N ASP A 81 14.80 -10.14 -14.98
CA ASP A 81 14.38 -9.67 -16.32
C ASP A 81 13.16 -8.75 -16.25
N VAL A 82 12.33 -8.89 -15.21
CA VAL A 82 11.22 -8.00 -14.88
C VAL A 82 11.37 -7.59 -13.43
N ILE A 83 11.16 -6.31 -13.15
CA ILE A 83 11.21 -5.74 -11.82
C ILE A 83 9.99 -4.86 -11.62
N THR A 84 9.26 -5.05 -10.52
CA THR A 84 8.15 -4.15 -10.14
C THR A 84 8.45 -3.47 -8.81
N MET A 85 8.03 -2.22 -8.64
CA MET A 85 8.22 -1.48 -7.40
C MET A 85 7.03 -0.58 -7.07
N THR A 86 6.59 -0.61 -5.81
CA THR A 86 5.65 0.36 -5.21
C THR A 86 6.30 0.97 -3.98
N VAL A 87 6.50 2.29 -3.94
CA VAL A 87 7.21 2.95 -2.83
C VAL A 87 6.80 4.42 -2.71
N GLY A 88 6.94 4.99 -1.50
CA GLY A 88 6.73 6.41 -1.22
C GLY A 88 5.64 6.69 -0.18
N GLY A 89 4.68 5.79 0.00
CA GLY A 89 3.54 5.98 0.91
C GLY A 89 3.94 6.07 2.38
N ASN A 90 5.01 5.38 2.78
CA ASN A 90 5.53 5.43 4.15
C ASN A 90 6.23 6.76 4.46
N GLU A 91 6.95 7.34 3.50
CA GLU A 91 7.63 8.64 3.67
C GLU A 91 6.69 9.81 3.89
N VAL A 92 5.44 9.69 3.44
CA VAL A 92 4.43 10.73 3.50
C VAL A 92 3.35 10.42 4.55
N HIS A 93 3.61 9.41 5.38
CA HIS A 93 2.81 9.04 6.55
C HIS A 93 1.33 8.77 6.24
N PHE A 94 1.02 8.11 5.11
CA PHE A 94 -0.38 7.81 4.75
C PHE A 94 -1.17 7.08 5.84
N PHE A 95 -0.53 6.19 6.61
CA PHE A 95 -1.18 5.55 7.74
C PHE A 95 -1.63 6.57 8.81
N SER A 96 -0.81 7.58 9.12
CA SER A 96 -1.18 8.64 10.06
C SER A 96 -2.35 9.47 9.56
N VAL A 97 -2.35 9.79 8.25
CA VAL A 97 -3.46 10.48 7.58
C VAL A 97 -4.76 9.68 7.68
N LEU A 98 -4.73 8.37 7.36
CA LEU A 98 -5.90 7.50 7.45
C LEU A 98 -6.41 7.36 8.90
N ASN A 99 -5.50 7.26 9.87
CA ASN A 99 -5.86 7.28 11.27
C ASN A 99 -6.55 8.60 11.65
N ALA A 100 -5.97 9.75 11.33
CA ALA A 100 -6.52 11.03 11.77
C ALA A 100 -7.83 11.42 11.05
N CYS A 101 -7.97 11.06 9.77
CA CYS A 101 -9.06 11.54 8.91
C CYS A 101 -10.21 10.54 8.70
N VAL A 102 -9.97 9.24 8.86
CA VAL A 102 -10.94 8.20 8.48
C VAL A 102 -11.38 7.39 9.69
N TYR A 103 -10.42 6.81 10.41
CA TYR A 103 -10.75 5.79 11.41
C TYR A 103 -10.61 6.23 12.87
N GLN A 104 -9.70 7.16 13.18
CA GLN A 104 -9.49 7.69 14.52
C GLN A 104 -9.32 6.58 15.58
N TRP A 105 -8.53 5.54 15.26
CA TRP A 105 -8.19 4.46 16.20
C TRP A 105 -7.47 5.02 17.42
N LEU A 106 -6.55 5.96 17.16
CA LEU A 106 -5.85 6.75 18.15
C LEU A 106 -5.91 8.22 17.72
N PRO A 107 -6.87 9.02 18.23
CA PRO A 107 -7.05 10.43 17.85
C PRO A 107 -5.96 11.33 18.48
N ILE A 108 -4.72 11.12 18.04
CA ILE A 108 -3.49 11.76 18.52
C ILE A 108 -3.26 13.13 17.84
N SER A 109 -3.75 13.28 16.61
CA SER A 109 -3.51 14.44 15.74
C SER A 109 -4.79 14.75 14.96
N SER A 110 -4.97 16.01 14.55
CA SER A 110 -6.14 16.39 13.74
C SER A 110 -5.94 16.02 12.27
N CYS A 111 -7.04 15.76 11.56
CA CYS A 111 -6.99 15.46 10.14
C CYS A 111 -6.32 16.58 9.34
N GLU A 112 -6.63 17.85 9.62
CA GLU A 112 -6.08 19.00 8.93
C GLU A 112 -4.55 19.08 9.07
N LYS A 113 -4.04 18.77 10.27
CA LYS A 113 -2.60 18.74 10.54
C LYS A 113 -1.92 17.64 9.74
N GLU A 114 -2.42 16.39 9.81
CA GLU A 114 -1.82 15.27 9.07
C GLU A 114 -1.90 15.46 7.55
N LEU A 115 -3.01 16.03 7.03
CA LEU A 115 -3.12 16.38 5.61
C LEU A 115 -2.06 17.41 5.19
N ALA A 116 -1.87 18.47 5.99
CA ALA A 116 -0.89 19.51 5.71
C ALA A 116 0.56 18.98 5.80
N GLU A 117 0.87 18.16 6.82
CA GLU A 117 2.19 17.55 6.98
C GLU A 117 2.51 16.58 5.85
N SER A 118 1.58 15.68 5.51
CA SER A 118 1.74 14.74 4.39
C SER A 118 1.96 15.47 3.08
N ARG A 119 1.17 16.52 2.80
CA ARG A 119 1.36 17.37 1.62
C ARG A 119 2.74 18.01 1.58
N ALA A 120 3.20 18.58 2.70
CA ALA A 120 4.53 19.19 2.78
C ALA A 120 5.65 18.19 2.56
N LEU A 121 5.50 16.93 3.04
CA LEU A 121 6.44 15.84 2.77
C LEU A 121 6.46 15.47 1.29
N ILE A 122 5.30 15.37 0.65
CA ILE A 122 5.17 15.10 -0.80
C ILE A 122 5.87 16.18 -1.63
N GLU A 123 5.63 17.45 -1.31
CA GLU A 123 6.21 18.60 -2.01
C GLU A 123 7.70 18.84 -1.67
N SER A 124 8.25 18.08 -0.71
CA SER A 124 9.62 18.27 -0.23
C SER A 124 10.67 17.79 -1.25
N ARG A 125 11.77 18.55 -1.35
CA ARG A 125 12.97 18.10 -2.08
C ARG A 125 13.57 16.81 -1.51
N SER A 126 13.30 16.51 -0.25
CA SER A 126 13.81 15.30 0.41
C SER A 126 13.16 14.05 -0.16
N LEU A 127 11.82 14.05 -0.30
CA LEU A 127 11.09 12.92 -0.89
C LEU A 127 11.53 12.68 -2.33
N ILE A 128 11.55 13.73 -3.15
CA ILE A 128 11.95 13.64 -4.57
C ILE A 128 13.33 12.97 -4.70
N ARG A 129 14.33 13.43 -3.93
CA ARG A 129 15.67 12.81 -3.95
C ARG A 129 15.68 11.35 -3.52
N LYS A 130 14.84 10.95 -2.56
CA LYS A 130 14.78 9.56 -2.08
C LYS A 130 14.16 8.64 -3.15
N ILE A 131 13.08 9.09 -3.78
CA ILE A 131 12.41 8.37 -4.87
C ILE A 131 13.34 8.26 -6.10
N ASP A 132 14.00 9.37 -6.48
CA ASP A 132 15.01 9.38 -7.53
C ASP A 132 16.16 8.41 -7.23
N ALA A 133 16.65 8.39 -6.00
CA ALA A 133 17.74 7.49 -5.61
C ALA A 133 17.35 6.01 -5.74
N VAL A 134 16.18 5.61 -5.22
CA VAL A 134 15.78 4.19 -5.29
C VAL A 134 15.47 3.74 -6.71
N ILE A 135 14.82 4.58 -7.52
CA ILE A 135 14.53 4.28 -8.93
C ILE A 135 15.82 4.24 -9.75
N SER A 136 16.67 5.26 -9.64
CA SER A 136 17.91 5.34 -10.43
C SER A 136 18.89 4.21 -10.11
N GLU A 137 19.04 3.84 -8.83
CA GLU A 137 19.89 2.70 -8.46
C GLU A 137 19.29 1.36 -8.91
N SER A 138 17.97 1.21 -8.90
CA SER A 138 17.30 0.04 -9.48
C SER A 138 17.57 -0.07 -11.00
N VAL A 139 17.52 1.05 -11.73
CA VAL A 139 17.84 1.10 -13.17
C VAL A 139 19.31 0.79 -13.45
N LYS A 140 20.23 1.24 -12.59
CA LYS A 140 21.67 0.91 -12.74
C LYS A 140 21.95 -0.56 -12.49
N ARG A 141 21.16 -1.21 -11.62
CA ARG A 141 21.44 -2.56 -11.12
C ARG A 141 20.67 -3.68 -11.80
N LYS A 142 19.56 -3.36 -12.48
CA LYS A 142 18.84 -4.29 -13.34
C LYS A 142 19.71 -4.77 -14.50
N ARG A 143 19.33 -5.90 -15.14
CA ARG A 143 19.99 -6.35 -16.38
C ARG A 143 19.74 -5.34 -17.51
N SER A 144 20.65 -5.27 -18.49
CA SER A 144 20.61 -4.35 -19.64
C SER A 144 19.20 -4.23 -20.24
N ASP A 145 18.54 -5.38 -20.48
CA ASP A 145 17.24 -5.44 -21.17
C ASP A 145 16.06 -5.72 -20.22
N ALA A 146 16.29 -5.64 -18.91
CA ALA A 146 15.23 -5.83 -17.94
C ALA A 146 14.26 -4.64 -17.90
N LEU A 147 12.99 -4.92 -17.65
CA LEU A 147 11.97 -3.90 -17.41
C LEU A 147 11.92 -3.54 -15.93
N LEU A 148 11.93 -2.24 -15.63
CA LEU A 148 11.58 -1.73 -14.30
C LEU A 148 10.23 -1.01 -14.41
N LEU A 149 9.20 -1.60 -13.80
CA LEU A 149 7.84 -1.07 -13.76
C LEU A 149 7.57 -0.52 -12.35
N VAL A 150 7.32 0.78 -12.26
CA VAL A 150 7.04 1.45 -10.99
C VAL A 150 5.56 1.78 -10.94
N THR A 151 4.86 1.35 -9.90
CA THR A 151 3.44 1.69 -9.72
C THR A 151 3.29 2.87 -8.78
N GLY A 152 2.19 3.62 -8.96
CA GLY A 152 1.67 4.48 -7.91
C GLY A 152 0.82 3.72 -6.89
N TYR A 153 -0.05 4.47 -6.20
CA TYR A 153 -1.11 3.99 -5.33
C TYR A 153 -2.48 4.36 -5.92
N ALA A 154 -3.52 3.61 -5.60
CA ALA A 154 -4.88 3.94 -6.00
C ALA A 154 -5.55 4.89 -4.98
N ARG A 155 -6.29 5.88 -5.48
CA ARG A 155 -7.15 6.76 -4.70
C ARG A 155 -8.24 5.95 -4.00
N PHE A 156 -8.63 6.37 -2.81
CA PHE A 156 -9.43 5.52 -1.94
C PHE A 156 -10.93 5.68 -2.11
N PHE A 157 -11.36 6.88 -2.52
CA PHE A 157 -12.75 7.24 -2.56
C PHE A 157 -13.15 7.69 -3.96
N ASN A 158 -14.35 7.31 -4.39
CA ASN A 158 -15.04 8.12 -5.38
C ASN A 158 -15.42 9.44 -4.70
N GLU A 159 -14.89 10.55 -5.20
CA GLU A 159 -15.10 11.91 -4.66
C GLU A 159 -16.15 12.72 -5.44
N ARG A 160 -16.82 12.10 -6.43
CA ARG A 160 -17.81 12.74 -7.30
C ARG A 160 -19.22 12.65 -6.71
N THR A 161 -19.50 11.57 -5.99
CA THR A 161 -20.80 11.30 -5.34
C THR A 161 -20.98 12.10 -4.05
N ASP A 162 -22.22 12.37 -3.64
CA ASP A 162 -22.55 12.91 -2.30
C ASP A 162 -22.91 11.80 -1.28
N LEU A 163 -22.94 10.54 -1.72
CA LEU A 163 -23.46 9.38 -0.96
C LEU A 163 -22.78 9.17 0.40
N CYS A 164 -21.50 9.52 0.51
CA CYS A 164 -20.71 9.32 1.72
C CYS A 164 -20.65 10.53 2.66
N ASP A 165 -21.32 11.64 2.35
CA ASP A 165 -21.22 12.87 3.16
C ASP A 165 -21.75 12.71 4.58
N HIS A 166 -22.58 11.69 4.81
CA HIS A 166 -23.10 11.31 6.13
C HIS A 166 -22.60 9.93 6.61
N VAL A 167 -21.63 9.34 5.91
CA VAL A 167 -21.00 8.07 6.28
C VAL A 167 -19.76 8.34 7.12
N THR A 168 -19.51 7.50 8.12
CA THR A 168 -18.29 7.56 8.94
C THR A 168 -17.69 6.19 9.10
N PHE A 169 -16.37 6.10 9.01
CA PHE A 169 -15.59 4.91 9.40
C PHE A 169 -14.90 5.10 10.75
N SER A 170 -15.14 6.24 11.43
CA SER A 170 -14.50 6.57 12.69
C SER A 170 -14.87 5.55 13.77
N ARG A 171 -13.87 5.19 14.59
CA ARG A 171 -13.97 4.27 15.72
C ARG A 171 -14.26 4.99 17.03
N THR A 172 -14.05 6.29 17.07
CA THR A 172 -14.17 7.10 18.29
C THR A 172 -15.15 8.25 18.08
N ARG A 173 -15.48 8.96 19.16
CA ARG A 173 -16.34 10.15 19.10
C ARG A 173 -15.50 11.42 19.35
N PRO A 174 -15.89 12.58 18.77
CA PRO A 174 -17.05 12.81 17.90
C PRO A 174 -16.94 12.07 16.56
N LEU A 175 -18.09 11.72 15.96
CA LEU A 175 -18.09 11.04 14.67
C LEU A 175 -17.54 11.96 13.59
N ASP A 176 -16.62 11.43 12.79
CA ASP A 176 -15.96 12.15 11.72
C ASP A 176 -16.40 11.61 10.36
N TYR A 177 -17.05 12.45 9.55
CA TYR A 177 -17.75 12.01 8.33
C TYR A 177 -16.87 12.10 7.08
N LEU A 178 -17.13 11.23 6.10
CA LEU A 178 -16.44 11.15 4.82
C LEU A 178 -17.01 12.15 3.80
N THR A 179 -17.05 13.42 4.20
CA THR A 179 -17.52 14.52 3.34
C THR A 179 -16.77 14.54 2.02
N LYS A 180 -17.44 15.02 0.96
CA LYS A 180 -16.87 15.16 -0.38
C LYS A 180 -15.52 15.90 -0.37
N ASP A 181 -15.42 16.99 0.39
CA ASP A 181 -14.17 17.76 0.49
C ASP A 181 -13.05 16.97 1.19
N LYS A 182 -13.37 16.18 2.22
CA LYS A 182 -12.38 15.28 2.84
C LYS A 182 -11.91 14.21 1.87
N ARG A 183 -12.83 13.55 1.16
CA ARG A 183 -12.50 12.54 0.14
C ARG A 183 -11.58 13.12 -0.93
N ARG A 184 -11.86 14.34 -1.42
CA ARG A 184 -11.01 15.08 -2.34
C ARG A 184 -9.61 15.35 -1.77
N ALA A 185 -9.52 15.81 -0.52
CA ALA A 185 -8.24 16.11 0.11
C ALA A 185 -7.37 14.85 0.24
N LEU A 186 -7.95 13.73 0.68
CA LEU A 186 -7.26 12.44 0.78
C LEU A 186 -6.78 11.93 -0.57
N ASN A 187 -7.66 11.96 -1.59
CA ASN A 187 -7.31 11.56 -2.94
C ASN A 187 -6.24 12.47 -3.56
N GLN A 188 -6.26 13.76 -3.27
CA GLN A 188 -5.25 14.71 -3.76
C GLN A 188 -3.84 14.35 -3.28
N LEU A 189 -3.68 13.89 -2.03
CA LEU A 189 -2.38 13.42 -1.54
C LEU A 189 -1.86 12.22 -2.33
N VAL A 190 -2.74 11.25 -2.64
CA VAL A 190 -2.40 10.09 -3.48
C VAL A 190 -1.99 10.54 -4.88
N SER A 191 -2.76 11.44 -5.51
CA SER A 191 -2.43 11.98 -6.83
C SER A 191 -1.09 12.71 -6.85
N LEU A 192 -0.81 13.57 -5.86
CA LEU A 192 0.46 14.29 -5.78
C LEU A 192 1.65 13.34 -5.60
N LEU A 193 1.54 12.31 -4.76
CA LEU A 193 2.58 11.30 -4.61
C LEU A 193 2.80 10.53 -5.91
N ASN A 194 1.71 10.13 -6.58
CA ASN A 194 1.77 9.45 -7.87
C ASN A 194 2.47 10.30 -8.93
N ASP A 195 2.26 11.61 -8.95
CA ASP A 195 2.93 12.53 -9.88
C ASP A 195 4.45 12.59 -9.63
N VAL A 196 4.88 12.59 -8.35
CA VAL A 196 6.31 12.51 -7.99
C VAL A 196 6.92 11.18 -8.46
N VAL A 197 6.25 10.06 -8.19
CA VAL A 197 6.71 8.72 -8.59
C VAL A 197 6.78 8.59 -10.11
N ARG A 198 5.75 9.05 -10.83
CA ARG A 198 5.69 9.05 -12.30
C ARG A 198 6.83 9.87 -12.89
N ALA A 199 7.01 11.11 -12.43
CA ALA A 199 8.07 11.98 -12.92
C ALA A 199 9.46 11.37 -12.73
N SER A 200 9.72 10.77 -11.56
CA SER A 200 11.00 10.12 -11.28
C SER A 200 11.22 8.88 -12.14
N ALA A 201 10.19 8.05 -12.34
CA ALA A 201 10.25 6.90 -13.23
C ALA A 201 10.62 7.32 -14.66
N ASP A 202 9.93 8.33 -15.19
CA ASP A 202 10.16 8.86 -16.54
C ASP A 202 11.58 9.41 -16.71
N ILE A 203 12.09 10.18 -15.73
CA ILE A 203 13.45 10.76 -15.75
C ILE A 203 14.53 9.68 -15.79
N HIS A 204 14.33 8.58 -15.07
CA HIS A 204 15.33 7.51 -14.93
C HIS A 204 15.16 6.37 -15.93
N GLY A 205 14.19 6.44 -16.84
CA GLY A 205 13.95 5.40 -17.85
C GLY A 205 13.30 4.13 -17.28
N ALA A 206 12.61 4.25 -16.14
CA ALA A 206 11.67 3.25 -15.67
C ALA A 206 10.29 3.50 -16.31
N LYS A 207 9.43 2.49 -16.31
CA LYS A 207 8.06 2.59 -16.82
C LYS A 207 7.10 2.81 -15.66
N TYR A 208 6.41 3.95 -15.62
CA TYR A 208 5.31 4.13 -14.68
C TYR A 208 4.07 3.34 -15.13
N VAL A 209 3.44 2.61 -14.21
CA VAL A 209 2.17 1.90 -14.42
C VAL A 209 1.10 2.55 -13.56
N ASP A 210 0.12 3.16 -14.22
CA ASP A 210 -1.01 3.83 -13.55
C ASP A 210 -2.03 2.79 -13.07
N ILE A 211 -1.92 2.43 -11.80
CA ILE A 211 -2.87 1.54 -11.13
C ILE A 211 -4.05 2.31 -10.52
N ASP A 212 -4.06 3.63 -10.55
CA ASP A 212 -5.19 4.37 -10.02
C ASP A 212 -6.37 4.26 -10.98
N GLY A 213 -6.15 4.45 -12.28
CA GLY A 213 -7.23 4.42 -13.27
C GLY A 213 -8.03 3.11 -13.28
N ILE A 214 -7.40 1.96 -13.00
CA ILE A 214 -8.07 0.65 -12.98
C ILE A 214 -9.04 0.46 -11.80
N TYR A 215 -8.94 1.31 -10.77
CA TYR A 215 -9.82 1.23 -9.59
C TYR A 215 -11.12 2.03 -9.73
N GLU A 216 -11.35 2.72 -10.85
CA GLU A 216 -12.62 3.43 -11.08
C GLU A 216 -13.82 2.45 -10.99
N GLY A 217 -14.79 2.74 -10.12
CA GLY A 217 -15.92 1.84 -9.86
C GLY A 217 -15.68 0.84 -8.71
N HIS A 218 -14.45 0.74 -8.21
CA HIS A 218 -14.03 -0.22 -7.19
C HIS A 218 -13.50 0.42 -5.90
N ARG A 219 -13.74 1.73 -5.72
CA ARG A 219 -13.34 2.49 -4.53
C ARG A 219 -14.42 2.43 -3.45
N PHE A 220 -14.17 3.08 -2.33
CA PHE A 220 -15.24 3.44 -1.41
C PHE A 220 -16.12 4.54 -2.01
N CYS A 221 -17.38 4.61 -1.59
CA CYS A 221 -18.31 5.68 -1.95
C CYS A 221 -18.71 5.73 -3.43
N GLU A 222 -18.62 4.59 -4.10
CA GLU A 222 -19.05 4.43 -5.50
C GLU A 222 -20.57 4.58 -5.66
N GLU A 223 -21.01 4.86 -6.89
CA GLU A 223 -22.42 5.06 -7.20
C GLU A 223 -23.24 3.80 -6.86
N GLY A 224 -24.38 3.98 -6.19
CA GLY A 224 -25.27 2.87 -5.80
C GLY A 224 -24.77 2.01 -4.63
N VAL A 225 -23.68 2.40 -3.95
CA VAL A 225 -23.14 1.67 -2.79
C VAL A 225 -23.60 2.30 -1.48
N HIS A 226 -24.10 1.49 -0.55
CA HIS A 226 -24.42 1.94 0.80
C HIS A 226 -23.28 1.61 1.75
N GLU A 227 -22.47 2.61 2.08
CA GLU A 227 -21.26 2.45 2.90
C GLU A 227 -21.55 2.58 4.42
N PRO A 228 -20.81 1.86 5.29
CA PRO A 228 -19.77 0.88 4.96
C PRO A 228 -20.35 -0.46 4.46
N ASP A 229 -19.90 -0.93 3.30
CA ASP A 229 -20.22 -2.28 2.79
C ASP A 229 -18.98 -3.19 2.86
N ILE A 230 -18.75 -3.78 4.04
CA ILE A 230 -17.55 -4.58 4.33
C ILE A 230 -17.49 -5.88 3.51
N GLY A 231 -18.63 -6.38 3.05
CA GLY A 231 -18.74 -7.64 2.31
C GLY A 231 -18.72 -7.49 0.80
N ARG A 232 -18.59 -6.26 0.29
CA ARG A 232 -18.62 -5.99 -1.14
C ARG A 232 -17.31 -6.41 -1.81
N ASP A 233 -17.36 -7.51 -2.56
CA ASP A 233 -16.24 -8.01 -3.38
C ASP A 233 -15.76 -6.99 -4.43
N ASP A 234 -16.66 -6.09 -4.85
CA ASP A 234 -16.41 -5.08 -5.86
C ASP A 234 -15.74 -3.81 -5.30
N THR A 235 -15.49 -3.74 -4.00
CA THR A 235 -14.62 -2.73 -3.38
C THR A 235 -13.23 -3.34 -3.18
N TRP A 236 -12.24 -2.80 -3.86
CA TRP A 236 -10.91 -3.40 -3.95
C TRP A 236 -9.95 -2.93 -2.86
N PHE A 237 -10.48 -2.38 -1.77
CA PHE A 237 -9.73 -2.00 -0.59
C PHE A 237 -10.31 -2.68 0.64
N PHE A 238 -9.44 -3.12 1.56
CA PHE A 238 -9.91 -3.57 2.86
C PHE A 238 -10.47 -2.39 3.68
N ASN A 239 -11.66 -2.58 4.24
CA ASN A 239 -12.25 -1.73 5.26
C ASN A 239 -12.32 -2.50 6.58
N LEU A 240 -12.43 -1.78 7.70
CA LEU A 240 -12.64 -2.43 8.98
C LEU A 240 -14.13 -2.70 9.25
N PRO A 241 -14.48 -3.89 9.80
CA PRO A 241 -15.82 -4.16 10.29
C PRO A 241 -16.28 -3.09 11.28
N ALA A 242 -17.56 -2.69 11.29
CA ALA A 242 -18.08 -1.72 12.26
C ALA A 242 -17.74 -2.12 13.71
N ALA A 243 -17.37 -1.14 14.56
CA ALA A 243 -17.10 -1.39 15.98
C ALA A 243 -18.42 -1.81 16.66
N GLY A 244 -18.66 -3.13 16.74
CA GLY A 244 -19.89 -3.68 17.30
C GLY A 244 -20.48 -4.92 16.63
N PHE A 245 -19.85 -5.55 15.64
CA PHE A 245 -20.28 -6.86 15.12
C PHE A 245 -19.25 -7.95 15.41
N GLN A 246 -19.20 -8.40 16.67
CA GLN A 246 -18.78 -9.76 16.97
C GLN A 246 -19.95 -10.69 16.62
N THR A 247 -19.93 -11.27 15.42
CA THR A 247 -20.70 -12.49 15.18
C THR A 247 -19.85 -13.65 15.67
N ASP A 248 -20.37 -14.36 16.67
CA ASP A 248 -19.79 -15.56 17.29
C ASP A 248 -18.90 -16.38 16.36
N LYS A 249 -17.60 -16.44 16.70
CA LYS A 249 -16.76 -17.65 16.68
C LYS A 249 -15.38 -17.31 17.26
N GLN A 250 -15.17 -17.81 18.47
CA GLN A 250 -13.87 -18.19 19.06
C GLN A 250 -12.65 -17.43 18.55
N ASN A 251 -12.38 -16.27 19.14
CA ASN A 251 -11.02 -15.84 19.39
C ASN A 251 -11.02 -15.03 20.70
N GLU A 252 -10.46 -15.64 21.75
CA GLU A 252 -10.01 -14.95 22.94
C GLU A 252 -9.00 -13.89 22.49
N GLY A 253 -9.36 -12.61 22.57
CA GLY A 253 -8.41 -11.55 22.17
C GLY A 253 -8.94 -10.14 22.02
N LEU A 254 -10.26 -9.89 21.99
CA LEU A 254 -10.75 -8.50 22.02
C LEU A 254 -10.84 -7.99 23.47
N LYS A 255 -9.68 -7.79 24.08
CA LYS A 255 -9.51 -6.64 24.98
C LYS A 255 -8.83 -5.59 24.13
N LEU A 256 -9.51 -4.47 23.89
CA LEU A 256 -8.85 -3.20 23.62
C LEU A 256 -8.66 -2.51 24.99
N PRO A 257 -7.60 -2.75 25.79
CA PRO A 257 -7.39 -1.99 27.00
C PRO A 257 -6.42 -0.85 26.70
N ILE A 258 -6.75 0.04 25.77
CA ILE A 258 -5.90 1.19 25.45
C ILE A 258 -6.78 2.42 25.28
N VAL A 259 -7.29 2.92 26.40
CA VAL A 259 -7.24 4.37 26.60
C VAL A 259 -5.80 4.62 27.04
N ILE A 260 -4.88 4.76 26.09
CA ILE A 260 -3.51 5.18 26.41
C ILE A 260 -3.56 6.70 26.43
N GLU A 261 -3.59 7.26 27.65
CA GLU A 261 -3.14 8.62 27.91
C GLU A 261 -1.62 8.65 27.66
N ALA A 262 -1.21 8.76 26.40
CA ALA A 262 0.18 9.05 26.07
C ALA A 262 0.41 10.53 26.34
N ASP A 263 1.17 10.81 27.40
CA ASP A 263 1.38 12.13 28.01
C ASP A 263 2.36 13.02 27.19
N SER A 264 2.85 12.51 26.03
CA SER A 264 3.76 13.25 25.15
C SER A 264 3.65 12.85 23.66
N ASP A 265 3.87 13.83 22.79
CA ASP A 265 3.89 13.72 21.32
C ASP A 265 4.91 12.66 20.80
N SER A 266 5.97 12.39 21.55
CA SER A 266 6.96 11.34 21.24
C SER A 266 6.46 9.92 21.52
N GLN A 267 5.74 9.70 22.64
CA GLN A 267 5.14 8.41 22.96
C GLN A 267 3.99 8.08 22.02
N GLN A 268 3.20 9.09 21.65
CA GLN A 268 2.13 8.95 20.65
C GLN A 268 2.67 8.57 19.27
N ARG A 269 3.75 9.24 18.82
CA ARG A 269 4.46 8.86 17.57
C ARG A 269 5.06 7.45 17.63
N PHE A 270 5.57 7.02 18.79
CA PHE A 270 6.08 5.67 18.97
C PHE A 270 4.97 4.61 18.85
N ILE A 271 3.78 4.87 19.38
CA ILE A 271 2.63 3.95 19.27
C ILE A 271 2.11 3.90 17.82
N ILE A 272 1.98 5.05 17.15
CA ILE A 272 1.64 5.07 15.71
C ILE A 272 2.69 4.29 14.90
N ARG A 273 3.97 4.43 15.23
CA ARG A 273 5.05 3.67 14.59
C ARG A 273 4.98 2.17 14.87
N LYS A 274 4.40 1.74 16.01
CA LYS A 274 4.12 0.32 16.30
C LYS A 274 2.87 -0.21 15.61
N LEU A 275 1.88 0.64 15.34
CA LEU A 275 0.71 0.30 14.52
C LEU A 275 1.03 0.30 13.03
N GLN A 276 1.92 1.19 12.61
CA GLN A 276 2.60 1.13 11.33
C GLN A 276 3.50 -0.11 11.33
N TRP A 277 3.55 -0.78 10.19
CA TRP A 277 4.48 -1.86 9.96
C TRP A 277 5.91 -1.34 10.17
N SER A 278 6.56 -1.62 11.29
CA SER A 278 7.93 -1.15 11.56
C SER A 278 8.95 -2.25 11.24
N THR A 279 9.98 -1.89 10.48
CA THR A 279 11.17 -2.72 10.22
C THR A 279 12.45 -2.06 10.73
N SER A 280 12.42 -1.23 11.79
CA SER A 280 13.66 -0.62 12.26
C SER A 280 14.54 -1.58 13.05
N ASP A 281 15.79 -1.69 12.59
CA ASP A 281 16.92 -2.51 13.07
C ASP A 281 17.39 -2.27 14.53
N ASP A 282 16.67 -1.50 15.37
CA ASP A 282 17.16 -1.06 16.70
C ASP A 282 16.28 -1.46 17.90
N ASP A 283 15.15 -2.16 17.73
CA ASP A 283 14.28 -2.50 18.87
C ASP A 283 14.52 -3.94 19.38
N GLU A 284 15.63 -4.12 20.10
CA GLU A 284 15.81 -5.24 21.03
C GLU A 284 15.01 -4.94 22.32
N ILE A 285 13.67 -5.08 22.27
CA ILE A 285 12.82 -4.98 23.47
C ILE A 285 11.77 -6.09 23.49
N ASP A 286 12.02 -7.06 24.38
CA ASP A 286 11.11 -8.00 25.05
C ASP A 286 10.06 -8.72 24.17
N GLY A 287 10.26 -10.04 24.02
CA GLY A 287 9.48 -10.96 23.20
C GLY A 287 8.06 -11.25 23.69
N THR A 288 7.29 -10.22 24.06
CA THR A 288 5.90 -10.33 24.52
C THR A 288 4.91 -9.35 23.87
N LEU A 289 5.31 -8.56 22.85
CA LEU A 289 4.40 -7.62 22.19
C LEU A 289 4.25 -7.95 20.68
N GLY A 290 3.08 -8.49 20.35
CA GLY A 290 2.73 -8.99 19.03
C GLY A 290 2.56 -7.91 17.96
N PHE A 291 2.54 -8.40 16.72
CA PHE A 291 2.25 -7.72 15.45
C PHE A 291 1.11 -6.69 15.54
N PRO A 292 1.12 -5.56 14.79
CA PRO A 292 -0.08 -4.72 14.70
C PRO A 292 -1.25 -5.57 14.21
N ASP A 293 -2.42 -5.38 14.81
CA ASP A 293 -3.65 -6.06 14.41
C ASP A 293 -3.80 -6.03 12.87
N LEU A 294 -3.75 -7.21 12.24
CA LEU A 294 -3.73 -7.34 10.78
C LEU A 294 -4.94 -6.64 10.15
N GLU A 295 -6.09 -6.63 10.84
CA GLU A 295 -7.28 -5.92 10.42
C GLU A 295 -6.99 -4.44 10.25
N THR A 296 -6.39 -3.79 11.25
CA THR A 296 -5.99 -2.37 11.19
C THR A 296 -4.89 -2.14 10.16
N ALA A 297 -3.87 -2.99 10.12
CA ALA A 297 -2.71 -2.83 9.24
C ALA A 297 -3.05 -2.98 7.74
N ARG A 298 -4.04 -3.81 7.38
CA ARG A 298 -4.45 -4.03 5.99
C ARG A 298 -5.42 -2.98 5.45
N THR A 299 -5.97 -2.11 6.31
CA THR A 299 -6.94 -1.10 5.86
C THR A 299 -6.40 -0.30 4.68
N PHE A 300 -7.26 -0.07 3.69
CA PHE A 300 -6.93 0.67 2.47
C PHE A 300 -5.82 0.03 1.62
N HIS A 301 -5.37 -1.18 1.94
CA HIS A 301 -4.55 -1.98 1.03
C HIS A 301 -5.45 -2.69 0.01
N PRO A 302 -4.90 -3.01 -1.18
CA PRO A 302 -5.61 -3.80 -2.18
C PRO A 302 -6.12 -5.13 -1.61
N THR A 303 -7.36 -5.48 -1.92
CA THR A 303 -7.86 -6.85 -1.72
C THR A 303 -7.25 -7.77 -2.78
N LYS A 304 -7.56 -9.08 -2.71
CA LYS A 304 -7.21 -10.03 -3.78
C LYS A 304 -7.62 -9.52 -5.16
N PHE A 305 -8.83 -8.98 -5.30
CA PHE A 305 -9.33 -8.50 -6.60
C PHE A 305 -8.55 -7.28 -7.09
N GLY A 306 -8.23 -6.33 -6.20
CA GLY A 306 -7.34 -5.22 -6.53
C GLY A 306 -5.94 -5.68 -6.97
N HIS A 307 -5.36 -6.67 -6.28
CA HIS A 307 -4.07 -7.25 -6.67
C HIS A 307 -4.09 -7.96 -8.02
N VAL A 308 -5.18 -8.67 -8.35
CA VAL A 308 -5.36 -9.27 -9.68
C VAL A 308 -5.40 -8.18 -10.75
N ALA A 309 -6.17 -7.11 -10.54
CA ALA A 309 -6.25 -6.01 -11.49
C ALA A 309 -4.90 -5.28 -11.68
N ILE A 310 -4.16 -5.04 -10.59
CA ILE A 310 -2.80 -4.47 -10.63
C ILE A 310 -1.87 -5.39 -11.43
N ALA A 311 -1.90 -6.69 -11.16
CA ALA A 311 -1.08 -7.67 -11.87
C ALA A 311 -1.40 -7.70 -13.37
N ASP A 312 -2.68 -7.68 -13.75
CA ASP A 312 -3.11 -7.66 -15.15
C ASP A 312 -2.59 -6.40 -15.88
N ALA A 313 -2.70 -5.22 -15.26
CA ALA A 313 -2.17 -3.98 -15.82
C ALA A 313 -0.65 -4.04 -16.04
N ILE A 314 0.09 -4.57 -15.05
CA ILE A 314 1.55 -4.74 -15.16
C ILE A 314 1.91 -5.77 -16.24
N VAL A 315 1.22 -6.91 -16.30
CA VAL A 315 1.44 -7.95 -17.32
C VAL A 315 1.19 -7.39 -18.72
N GLN A 316 0.17 -6.56 -18.91
CA GLN A 316 -0.07 -5.90 -20.19
C GLN A 316 1.12 -5.00 -20.59
N GLU A 317 1.67 -4.21 -19.67
CA GLU A 317 2.85 -3.38 -19.94
C GLU A 317 4.10 -4.21 -20.25
N ILE A 318 4.30 -5.33 -19.54
CA ILE A 318 5.40 -6.28 -19.83
C ILE A 318 5.29 -6.84 -21.25
N MET A 319 4.07 -7.13 -21.71
CA MET A 319 3.82 -7.67 -23.04
C MET A 319 3.93 -6.62 -24.15
N GLN A 320 3.70 -5.34 -23.85
CA GLN A 320 3.82 -4.22 -24.80
C GLN A 320 5.24 -3.64 -24.88
N GLY A 321 6.01 -3.70 -23.79
CA GLY A 321 7.37 -3.17 -23.69
C GLY A 321 8.45 -4.02 -24.37
N LYS A 322 8.07 -4.93 -25.27
CA LYS A 322 8.95 -5.83 -26.02
C LYS A 322 8.70 -5.77 -27.51
#